data_AF-A0A1V5R9H5-F1
#
_entry.id   AF-A0A1V5R9H5-F1
#
_cell.length_a   1.000
_cell.length_b   1.000
_cell.length_c   1.000
_cell.angle_alpha   90.00
_cell.angle_beta   90.00
_cell.angle_gamma   90.00
#
_symmetry.space_group_name_H-M   'P 1'
#
loop_
_entity.id
_entity.type
_entity.pdbx_description
1 polymer ?
#
loop_
_entity_poly.entity_id
_entity_poly.type
_entity_poly.pdbx_seq_one_letter_code
_entity_poly.pdbx_strand_id
1 'polypeptide(L)'
;MKLNKLYLGVVFLFLAIFISGCSREKVDMNVLSDDNQFHYQNRDLKFAIDLPADFIYYQTQRKNEANYIDVEFFVPTTDTDYFQEVSGYAKPIVVRVFKQDYWNKLENDSAEFDVEFNALVGDSDEIFSGKDDYVYVVKYWGVIPGDWQEKWSNEMKDKISRSFKAN
;
A
#
# COMPACT_ATOMS: atom_id res chain seq x y z
N MET A 1 -29.20 -34.68 -41.37
CA MET A 1 -28.60 -33.89 -40.28
C MET A 1 -27.21 -33.41 -40.69
N LYS A 2 -27.10 -32.15 -41.15
CA LYS A 2 -25.82 -31.51 -41.54
C LYS A 2 -25.61 -30.18 -40.79
N LEU A 3 -26.13 -30.06 -39.57
CA LEU A 3 -25.50 -29.19 -38.58
C LEU A 3 -24.42 -30.04 -37.93
N ASN A 4 -23.20 -29.50 -37.72
CA ASN A 4 -22.32 -29.83 -36.57
C ASN A 4 -20.84 -29.43 -36.76
N LYS A 5 -20.41 -28.94 -37.93
CA LYS A 5 -19.01 -28.50 -38.09
C LYS A 5 -18.81 -26.98 -38.00
N LEU A 6 -19.78 -26.19 -38.49
CA LEU A 6 -19.67 -24.72 -38.47
C LEU A 6 -19.91 -24.14 -37.06
N TYR A 7 -20.90 -24.65 -36.34
CA TYR A 7 -21.21 -24.21 -34.97
C TYR A 7 -20.09 -24.52 -33.97
N LEU A 8 -19.41 -25.66 -34.13
CA LEU A 8 -18.31 -26.05 -33.25
C LEU A 8 -17.10 -25.10 -33.39
N GLY A 9 -16.83 -24.63 -34.62
CA GLY A 9 -15.77 -23.66 -34.88
C GLY A 9 -16.05 -22.27 -34.31
N VAL A 10 -17.29 -21.80 -34.39
CA VAL A 10 -17.68 -20.49 -33.84
C VAL A 10 -17.64 -20.50 -32.31
N VAL A 11 -18.07 -21.58 -31.65
CA VAL A 11 -17.99 -21.72 -30.19
C VAL A 11 -16.55 -21.73 -29.70
N PHE A 12 -15.64 -22.43 -30.39
CA PHE A 12 -14.21 -22.42 -30.04
C PHE A 12 -13.55 -21.04 -30.23
N LEU A 13 -13.94 -20.30 -31.27
CA LEU A 13 -13.44 -18.94 -31.51
C LEU A 13 -13.88 -17.96 -30.40
N PHE A 14 -15.14 -18.03 -29.97
CA PHE A 14 -15.62 -17.23 -28.84
C PHE A 14 -14.96 -17.64 -27.52
N LEU A 15 -14.74 -18.94 -27.29
CA LEU A 15 -14.03 -19.41 -26.10
C LEU A 15 -12.60 -18.86 -26.04
N ALA A 16 -11.87 -18.85 -27.15
CA ALA A 16 -10.51 -18.32 -27.21
C ALA A 16 -10.44 -16.82 -26.87
N ILE A 17 -11.41 -16.01 -27.34
CA ILE A 17 -11.48 -14.57 -27.04
C ILE A 17 -11.75 -14.32 -25.55
N PHE A 18 -12.57 -15.15 -24.91
CA PHE A 18 -12.83 -15.05 -23.47
C PHE A 18 -11.63 -15.46 -22.60
N ILE A 19 -10.74 -16.33 -23.09
CA ILE A 19 -9.57 -16.80 -22.33
C ILE A 19 -8.36 -15.86 -22.50
N SER A 20 -8.26 -15.16 -23.64
CA SER A 20 -7.14 -14.24 -23.94
C SER A 20 -7.18 -12.90 -23.21
N GLY A 21 -8.25 -12.58 -22.48
CA GLY A 21 -8.45 -11.28 -21.82
C GLY A 21 -7.88 -11.12 -20.40
N CYS A 22 -7.29 -12.16 -19.80
CA CYS A 22 -6.85 -12.14 -18.40
C CYS A 22 -5.32 -12.29 -18.23
N SER A 23 -4.53 -11.56 -19.01
CA SER A 23 -3.14 -11.28 -18.64
C SER A 23 -3.11 -9.89 -17.98
N ARG A 24 -3.31 -9.84 -16.66
CA ARG A 24 -2.90 -8.64 -15.91
C ARG A 24 -1.38 -8.61 -15.98
N GLU A 25 -0.85 -7.68 -16.75
CA GLU A 25 0.57 -7.39 -16.81
C GLU A 25 1.11 -7.25 -15.38
N LYS A 26 2.15 -8.03 -15.06
CA LYS A 26 2.79 -7.94 -13.75
C LYS A 26 3.57 -6.63 -13.73
N VAL A 27 3.00 -5.61 -13.10
CA VAL A 27 3.71 -4.39 -12.77
C VAL A 27 4.83 -4.74 -11.80
N ASP A 28 6.08 -4.50 -12.18
CA ASP A 28 7.22 -4.64 -11.28
C ASP A 28 7.26 -3.42 -10.36
N MET A 29 7.06 -3.67 -9.06
CA MET A 29 6.94 -2.62 -8.05
C MET A 29 8.30 -1.98 -7.73
N ASN A 30 9.41 -2.61 -8.10
CA ASN A 30 10.77 -2.15 -7.82
C ASN A 30 11.40 -1.40 -8.98
N VAL A 31 10.68 -1.25 -10.09
CA VAL A 31 11.15 -0.57 -11.29
C VAL A 31 10.40 0.75 -11.43
N LEU A 32 11.16 1.81 -11.67
CA LEU A 32 10.61 3.14 -11.94
C LEU A 32 9.86 3.10 -13.28
N SER A 33 8.59 3.48 -13.27
CA SER A 33 7.74 3.51 -14.48
C SER A 33 7.94 4.80 -15.28
N ASP A 34 7.41 4.83 -16.52
CA ASP A 34 7.56 5.97 -17.44
C ASP A 34 6.97 7.28 -16.90
N ASP A 35 6.07 7.21 -15.92
CA ASP A 35 5.48 8.35 -15.22
C ASP A 35 6.31 8.84 -14.02
N ASN A 36 7.55 8.37 -13.89
CA ASN A 36 8.50 8.65 -12.80
C ASN A 36 7.98 8.23 -11.41
N GLN A 37 7.19 7.16 -11.34
CA GLN A 37 6.70 6.61 -10.08
C GLN A 37 7.00 5.11 -9.95
N PHE A 38 7.13 4.65 -8.72
CA PHE A 38 7.09 3.23 -8.36
C PHE A 38 5.65 2.88 -7.96
N HIS A 39 5.05 1.91 -8.65
CA HIS A 39 3.68 1.48 -8.38
C HIS A 39 3.67 0.30 -7.41
N TYR A 40 3.67 0.57 -6.11
CA TYR A 40 3.60 -0.49 -5.10
C TYR A 40 2.17 -1.03 -4.97
N GLN A 41 2.04 -2.36 -5.00
CA GLN A 41 0.76 -3.06 -4.89
C GLN A 41 0.84 -4.21 -3.89
N ASN A 42 0.12 -4.11 -2.78
CA ASN A 42 -0.07 -5.23 -1.87
C ASN A 42 -1.40 -5.92 -2.17
N ARG A 43 -1.34 -7.01 -2.95
CA ARG A 43 -2.54 -7.75 -3.37
C ARG A 43 -3.24 -8.46 -2.20
N ASP A 44 -2.47 -8.95 -1.23
CA ASP A 44 -3.01 -9.69 -0.08
C ASP A 44 -3.77 -8.76 0.89
N LEU A 45 -3.25 -7.55 1.07
CA LEU A 45 -3.83 -6.51 1.92
C LEU A 45 -4.70 -5.52 1.13
N LYS A 46 -4.89 -5.78 -0.17
CA LYS A 46 -5.77 -5.02 -1.07
C LYS A 46 -5.52 -3.51 -1.06
N PHE A 47 -4.27 -3.06 -1.13
CA PHE A 47 -3.99 -1.63 -1.33
C PHE A 47 -2.87 -1.41 -2.35
N ALA A 48 -2.84 -0.22 -2.91
CA ALA A 48 -1.76 0.26 -3.76
C ALA A 48 -1.38 1.69 -3.36
N ILE A 49 -0.12 2.04 -3.58
CA ILE A 49 0.42 3.38 -3.35
C ILE A 49 1.49 3.65 -4.40
N ASP A 50 1.49 4.85 -4.96
CA ASP A 50 2.51 5.29 -5.91
C ASP A 50 3.56 6.12 -5.15
N LEU A 51 4.83 5.75 -5.31
CA LEU A 51 5.97 6.41 -4.67
C LEU A 51 6.76 7.20 -5.71
N PRO A 52 7.22 8.42 -5.39
CA PRO A 52 8.00 9.23 -6.33
C PRO A 52 9.39 8.64 -6.58
N ALA A 53 10.05 9.07 -7.66
CA ALA A 53 11.39 8.62 -8.04
C ALA A 53 12.46 8.76 -6.92
N ASP A 54 12.30 9.71 -5.98
CA ASP A 54 13.18 9.87 -4.82
C ASP A 54 13.25 8.61 -3.94
N PHE A 55 12.22 7.76 -3.97
CA PHE A 55 12.18 6.46 -3.28
C PHE A 55 13.04 5.39 -3.99
N ILE A 56 14.02 5.79 -4.80
CA ILE A 56 14.96 4.85 -5.39
C ILE A 56 15.60 3.96 -4.30
N TYR A 57 15.62 2.65 -4.55
CA TYR A 57 16.07 1.61 -3.61
C TYR A 57 15.22 1.44 -2.35
N TYR A 58 13.98 1.93 -2.32
CA TYR A 58 13.09 1.67 -1.20
C TYR A 58 12.93 0.16 -0.96
N GLN A 59 12.72 -0.20 0.29
CA GLN A 59 12.43 -1.57 0.72
C GLN A 59 11.13 -1.58 1.51
N THR A 60 10.46 -2.73 1.55
CA THR A 60 9.28 -2.90 2.40
C THR A 60 9.43 -4.07 3.35
N GLN A 61 8.94 -3.92 4.57
CA GLN A 61 8.82 -4.99 5.55
C GLN A 61 7.36 -5.15 5.98
N ARG A 62 6.95 -6.39 6.26
CA ARG A 62 5.65 -6.70 6.85
C ARG A 62 5.83 -7.16 8.29
N LYS A 63 5.07 -6.58 9.21
CA LYS A 63 4.95 -7.02 10.60
C LYS A 63 3.50 -7.40 10.87
N ASN A 64 3.28 -8.60 11.39
CA ASN A 64 1.94 -9.07 11.73
C ASN A 64 1.79 -8.97 13.24
N GLU A 65 0.84 -8.16 13.67
CA GLU A 65 0.46 -8.01 15.07
C GLU A 65 -0.88 -8.71 15.32
N ALA A 66 -1.33 -8.78 16.58
CA ALA A 66 -2.56 -9.49 16.93
C ALA A 66 -3.80 -8.93 16.22
N ASN A 67 -3.87 -7.60 16.07
CA ASN A 67 -5.08 -6.91 15.60
C ASN A 67 -4.88 -6.12 14.29
N TYR A 68 -3.64 -6.01 13.82
CA TYR A 68 -3.31 -5.24 12.62
C TYR A 68 -2.05 -5.78 11.95
N ILE A 69 -1.81 -5.31 10.74
CA ILE A 69 -0.61 -5.63 9.97
C ILE A 69 0.04 -4.33 9.53
N ASP A 70 1.32 -4.15 9.84
CA ASP A 70 2.09 -3.01 9.36
C ASP A 70 2.84 -3.40 8.09
N VAL A 71 2.71 -2.56 7.07
CA VAL A 71 3.59 -2.52 5.91
C VAL A 71 4.46 -1.27 6.03
N GLU A 72 5.73 -1.48 6.35
CA GLU A 72 6.71 -0.43 6.58
C GLU A 72 7.53 -0.21 5.32
N PHE A 73 7.60 1.04 4.86
CA PHE A 73 8.45 1.44 3.74
C PHE A 73 9.72 2.06 4.30
N PHE A 74 10.86 1.64 3.76
CA PHE A 74 12.18 2.09 4.15
C PHE A 74 12.89 2.72 2.98
N VAL A 75 13.61 3.81 3.22
CA VAL A 75 14.49 4.44 2.24
C VAL A 75 15.91 4.56 2.81
N PRO A 76 16.96 4.47 1.97
CA PRO A 76 18.31 4.61 2.44
C PRO A 76 18.54 5.97 3.10
N THR A 77 19.30 5.98 4.20
CA THR A 77 19.80 7.20 4.84
C THR A 77 21.25 7.00 5.26
N THR A 78 22.01 8.08 5.15
CA THR A 78 23.39 8.19 5.62
C THR A 78 23.49 8.91 6.98
N ASP A 79 22.37 9.42 7.49
CA ASP A 79 22.29 10.12 8.77
C ASP A 79 22.38 9.11 9.92
N THR A 80 23.56 9.01 10.54
CA THR A 80 23.82 8.13 11.68
C THR A 80 23.25 8.65 13.00
N ASP A 81 22.87 9.93 13.07
CA ASP A 81 22.29 10.55 14.27
C ASP A 81 20.76 10.36 14.32
N TYR A 82 20.16 10.04 13.17
CA TYR A 82 18.76 9.62 13.08
C TYR A 82 18.52 8.26 13.76
N PHE A 83 17.37 8.12 14.42
CA PHE A 83 16.96 6.83 14.98
C PHE A 83 16.63 5.83 13.85
N GLN A 84 17.49 4.83 13.68
CA GLN A 84 17.33 3.80 12.65
C GLN A 84 16.90 2.48 13.29
N GLU A 85 15.70 2.00 12.95
CA GLU A 85 15.28 0.64 13.31
C GLU A 85 16.07 -0.42 12.50
N VAL A 86 16.30 -0.13 11.23
CA VAL A 86 17.13 -0.93 10.33
C VAL A 86 18.33 -0.09 9.94
N SER A 87 19.53 -0.58 10.24
CA SER A 87 20.77 0.16 9.98
C SER A 87 20.89 0.53 8.50
N GLY A 88 21.17 1.80 8.22
CA GLY A 88 21.26 2.40 6.88
C GLY A 88 19.92 2.81 6.28
N TYR A 89 18.80 2.68 7.00
CA TYR A 89 17.47 2.98 6.49
C TYR A 89 16.64 3.83 7.46
N ALA A 90 15.86 4.74 6.88
CA ALA A 90 14.83 5.51 7.56
C ALA A 90 13.45 5.04 7.10
N LYS A 91 12.43 5.25 7.94
CA LYS A 91 11.07 4.73 7.74
C LYS A 91 10.04 5.83 7.44
N PRO A 92 9.89 6.28 6.18
CA PRO A 92 9.03 7.40 5.82
C PRO A 92 7.54 7.11 5.86
N ILE A 93 7.14 5.86 5.64
CA ILE A 93 5.73 5.49 5.50
C ILE A 93 5.49 4.19 6.26
N VAL A 94 4.43 4.16 7.06
CA VAL A 94 3.86 2.94 7.61
C VAL A 94 2.40 2.88 7.21
N VAL A 95 2.01 1.83 6.49
CA VAL A 95 0.61 1.53 6.20
C VAL A 95 0.17 0.43 7.17
N ARG A 96 -0.61 0.83 8.17
CA ARG A 96 -1.22 -0.07 9.15
C ARG A 96 -2.58 -0.52 8.65
N VAL A 97 -2.81 -1.83 8.62
CA VAL A 97 -4.01 -2.44 8.06
C VAL A 97 -4.79 -3.18 9.15
N PHE A 98 -6.00 -2.72 9.43
CA PHE A 98 -6.94 -3.34 10.36
C PHE A 98 -8.00 -4.13 9.60
N LYS A 99 -8.48 -5.23 10.18
CA LYS A 99 -9.74 -5.84 9.73
C LYS A 99 -10.92 -4.93 10.10
N GLN A 100 -11.88 -4.80 9.19
CA GLN A 100 -13.06 -3.95 9.39
C GLN A 100 -13.82 -4.30 10.68
N ASP A 101 -14.00 -5.58 10.98
CA ASP A 101 -14.71 -6.02 12.19
C ASP A 101 -14.03 -5.57 13.49
N TYR A 102 -12.69 -5.62 13.51
CA TYR A 102 -11.92 -5.14 14.67
C TYR A 102 -12.00 -3.62 14.77
N TRP A 103 -11.87 -2.90 13.65
CA TRP A 103 -12.02 -1.45 13.62
C TRP A 103 -13.39 -0.99 14.15
N ASN A 104 -14.45 -1.62 13.66
CA ASN A 104 -15.81 -1.33 14.13
C ASN A 104 -15.98 -1.64 15.63
N LYS A 105 -15.37 -2.73 16.13
CA LYS A 105 -15.39 -3.03 17.56
C LYS A 105 -14.72 -1.92 18.36
N LEU A 106 -13.55 -1.47 17.89
CA LEU A 106 -12.79 -0.40 18.50
C LEU A 106 -13.65 0.88 18.58
N GLU A 107 -14.25 1.32 17.47
CA GLU A 107 -15.09 2.54 17.40
C GLU A 107 -16.33 2.50 18.31
N ASN A 108 -16.92 1.33 18.53
CA ASN A 108 -18.17 1.19 19.29
C ASN A 108 -17.95 1.04 20.80
N ASP A 109 -16.74 0.75 21.27
CA ASP A 109 -16.41 0.68 22.70
C ASP A 109 -15.76 1.98 23.15
N SER A 110 -16.56 2.97 23.59
CA SER A 110 -16.06 4.31 23.89
C SER A 110 -14.97 4.37 24.97
N ALA A 111 -14.87 3.36 25.85
CA ALA A 111 -13.86 3.33 26.91
C ALA A 111 -12.52 2.74 26.42
N GLU A 112 -12.57 1.71 25.58
CA GLU A 112 -11.37 1.13 24.94
C GLU A 112 -10.90 1.98 23.76
N PHE A 113 -11.84 2.65 23.06
CA PHE A 113 -11.57 3.48 21.88
C PHE A 113 -10.54 4.55 22.20
N ASP A 114 -10.80 5.45 23.15
CA ASP A 114 -9.90 6.59 23.36
C ASP A 114 -8.47 6.19 23.77
N VAL A 115 -8.28 5.05 24.45
CA VAL A 115 -6.94 4.61 24.88
C VAL A 115 -6.25 3.78 23.80
N GLU A 116 -6.94 2.77 23.28
CA GLU A 116 -6.39 1.83 22.31
C GLU A 116 -6.29 2.46 20.92
N PHE A 117 -7.29 3.24 20.49
CA PHE A 117 -7.23 4.00 19.23
C PHE A 117 -6.06 4.98 19.24
N ASN A 118 -5.89 5.77 20.30
CA ASN A 118 -4.78 6.72 20.35
C ASN A 118 -3.41 6.02 20.40
N ALA A 119 -3.32 4.83 21.00
CA ALA A 119 -2.08 4.04 20.95
C ALA A 119 -1.80 3.43 19.57
N LEU A 120 -2.84 3.04 18.83
CA LEU A 120 -2.74 2.33 17.55
C LEU A 120 -2.70 3.25 16.33
N VAL A 121 -3.43 4.36 16.39
CA VAL A 121 -3.58 5.32 15.31
C VAL A 121 -2.67 6.51 15.58
N GLY A 122 -2.59 6.97 16.84
CA GLY A 122 -1.72 8.06 17.26
C GLY A 122 -1.85 9.30 16.37
N ASP A 123 -0.73 9.95 16.07
CA ASP A 123 -0.64 11.05 15.09
C ASP A 123 -0.65 10.53 13.64
N SER A 124 -1.54 9.59 13.31
CA SER A 124 -1.69 9.17 11.91
C SER A 124 -2.06 10.37 11.06
N ASP A 125 -1.48 10.45 9.88
CA ASP A 125 -1.77 11.56 8.98
C ASP A 125 -3.10 11.33 8.26
N GLU A 126 -3.39 10.08 7.85
CA GLU A 126 -4.57 9.77 7.04
C GLU A 126 -5.16 8.39 7.34
N ILE A 127 -6.48 8.29 7.30
CA ILE A 127 -7.25 7.06 7.45
C ILE A 127 -8.06 6.84 6.17
N PHE A 128 -7.95 5.64 5.60
CA PHE A 128 -8.68 5.24 4.41
C PHE A 128 -9.54 4.01 4.70
N SER A 129 -10.82 4.07 4.36
CA SER A 129 -11.70 2.90 4.39
C SER A 129 -11.60 2.14 3.09
N GLY A 130 -11.28 0.85 3.17
CA GLY A 130 -11.39 -0.08 2.04
C GLY A 130 -12.83 -0.39 1.70
N LYS A 131 -13.03 -1.03 0.55
CA LYS A 131 -14.40 -1.25 0.06
C LYS A 131 -15.24 -2.11 0.99
N ASP A 132 -14.69 -3.05 1.76
CA ASP A 132 -15.46 -3.80 2.79
C ASP A 132 -14.62 -4.52 3.86
N ASP A 133 -13.34 -4.87 3.60
CA ASP A 133 -12.62 -5.82 4.49
C ASP A 133 -11.59 -5.19 5.43
N TYR A 134 -11.12 -3.99 5.11
CA TYR A 134 -9.96 -3.39 5.76
C TYR A 134 -10.11 -1.89 5.96
N VAL A 135 -9.56 -1.41 7.07
CA VAL A 135 -9.27 0.01 7.32
C VAL A 135 -7.76 0.21 7.30
N TYR A 136 -7.32 1.25 6.61
CA TYR A 136 -5.91 1.58 6.44
C TYR A 136 -5.62 2.87 7.18
N VAL A 137 -4.56 2.87 7.97
CA VAL A 137 -4.02 4.05 8.62
C VAL A 137 -2.62 4.27 8.07
N VAL A 138 -2.39 5.44 7.48
CA VAL A 138 -1.11 5.81 6.90
C VAL A 138 -0.44 6.82 7.81
N LYS A 139 0.77 6.47 8.25
CA LYS A 139 1.63 7.33 9.05
C LYS A 139 2.87 7.70 8.26
N TYR A 140 3.16 9.00 8.20
CA TYR A 140 4.37 9.51 7.60
C TYR A 140 5.44 9.84 8.66
N TRP A 141 6.63 10.26 8.21
CA TRP A 141 7.69 10.72 9.10
C TRP A 141 7.21 11.82 10.05
N GLY A 142 7.41 11.62 11.36
CA GLY A 142 7.37 12.69 12.35
C GLY A 142 8.70 13.44 12.48
N VAL A 143 9.82 12.74 12.26
CA VAL A 143 11.18 13.31 12.23
C VAL A 143 11.87 12.80 10.98
N ILE A 144 12.48 13.71 10.22
CA ILE A 144 13.10 13.43 8.91
C ILE A 144 14.62 13.44 9.08
N PRO A 145 15.35 12.42 8.60
CA PRO A 145 16.82 12.42 8.65
C PRO A 145 17.38 13.57 7.82
N GLY A 146 18.56 14.08 8.21
CA GLY A 146 19.16 15.28 7.62
C GLY A 146 19.29 15.22 6.10
N ASP A 147 19.65 14.06 5.55
CA ASP A 147 19.81 13.84 4.11
C ASP A 147 18.49 13.72 3.31
N TRP A 148 17.35 13.72 4.00
CA TRP A 148 16.02 13.74 3.41
C TRP A 148 15.26 15.05 3.63
N GLN A 149 15.75 15.97 4.47
CA GLN A 149 15.03 17.22 4.77
C GLN A 149 14.74 18.08 3.54
N GLU A 150 15.62 18.05 2.53
CA GLU A 150 15.43 18.81 1.28
C GLU A 150 14.58 18.06 0.23
N LYS A 151 14.39 16.74 0.41
CA LYS A 151 13.63 15.88 -0.52
C LYS A 151 12.19 15.70 -0.07
N TRP A 152 12.01 15.47 1.23
CA TRP A 152 10.70 15.27 1.84
C TRP A 152 9.99 16.60 2.00
N SER A 153 8.87 16.75 1.30
CA SER A 153 8.04 17.95 1.37
C SER A 153 6.58 17.59 1.59
N ASN A 154 5.78 18.55 2.04
CA ASN A 154 4.33 18.37 2.14
C ASN A 154 3.71 18.03 0.77
N GLU A 155 4.23 18.61 -0.32
CA GLU A 155 3.76 18.27 -1.67
C GLU A 155 4.02 16.80 -2.03
N MET A 156 5.19 16.26 -1.64
CA MET A 156 5.51 14.85 -1.82
C MET A 156 4.56 13.96 -1.01
N LYS A 157 4.39 14.27 0.28
CA LYS A 157 3.43 13.60 1.15
C LYS A 157 2.02 13.59 0.53
N ASP A 158 1.53 14.75 0.10
CA ASP A 158 0.19 14.89 -0.50
C ASP A 158 0.03 14.12 -1.81
N LYS A 159 1.11 13.98 -2.60
CA LYS A 159 1.10 13.13 -3.80
C LYS A 159 0.98 11.65 -3.44
N ILE A 160 1.76 11.20 -2.48
CA ILE A 160 1.74 9.81 -1.98
C ILE A 160 0.38 9.49 -1.36
N SER A 161 -0.17 10.39 -0.54
CA SER A 161 -1.51 10.26 0.03
C SER A 161 -2.60 10.12 -1.02
N ARG A 162 -2.61 11.02 -2.02
CA ARG A 162 -3.62 10.98 -3.09
C ARG A 162 -3.48 9.78 -4.02
N SER A 163 -2.29 9.17 -4.10
CA SER A 163 -2.08 7.96 -4.89
C SER A 163 -2.57 6.70 -4.17
N PHE A 164 -2.80 6.77 -2.85
CA PHE A 164 -3.28 5.64 -2.07
C PHE A 164 -4.64 5.14 -2.58
N LYS A 165 -4.70 3.85 -2.87
CA LYS A 165 -5.91 3.17 -3.35
C LYS A 165 -6.19 1.97 -2.45
N ALA A 166 -7.29 2.04 -1.72
CA ALA A 166 -7.88 0.89 -1.07
C ALA A 166 -8.74 0.10 -2.09
N ASN A 167 -8.40 -1.16 -2.32
CA ASN A 167 -8.96 -2.00 -3.39
C ASN A 167 -9.98 -3.03 -2.89
#